data_AF-A0A5N9ELT0-F1
#
_entry.id   AF-A0A5N9ELT0-F1
#
_cell.length_a   1.000
_cell.length_b   1.000
_cell.length_c   1.000
_cell.angle_alpha   90.00
_cell.angle_beta   90.00
_cell.angle_gamma   90.00
#
_symmetry.space_group_name_H-M   'P 1'
#
loop_
_entity.id
_entity.type
_entity.pdbx_description
1 polymer ?
#
loop_
_entity_poly.entity_id
_entity_poly.type
_entity_poly.pdbx_seq_one_letter_code
_entity_poly.pdbx_strand_id
1 'polypeptide(L)'
;MDQQRLVQTAQALVAEGKGILAADESSGTIKRRFDSINVESTEDNRRNYREMLFRTAGVNEFISGVILFDETIRQGGADGTPMVKVLTDQGIIPGIKVDKGTISLPESPDELVTEGLDGLRDRLKEYNELGAGFTKWRAVISISDATPSSYGIAANAHALARFAALSQEAGLVPIVEPEVLRDGDHDIDRCFEVTEETLREVFDQLAQQKVLLEGMLLKPSMVISGGSAAKRADPQEVAERTIECFKRTLPASVPGVVFLSGGEPDDSVTANLNALNQKAEDAKAPWELSFSFGRSLQGAPLAAWAGKAENTEAAALAFYTRAKLTGAARKGAA
;
A
#
# COMPACT_ATOMS: atom_id res chain seq x y z
N MET A 1 -20.37 -6.20 -12.99
CA MET A 1 -19.60 -6.33 -11.74
C MET A 1 -19.91 -7.69 -11.13
N ASP A 2 -18.92 -8.58 -11.08
CA ASP A 2 -19.00 -9.85 -10.36
C ASP A 2 -18.59 -9.59 -8.89
N GLN A 3 -19.58 -9.37 -8.02
CA GLN A 3 -19.35 -9.04 -6.62
C GLN A 3 -18.64 -10.18 -5.88
N GLN A 4 -18.99 -11.43 -6.18
CA GLN A 4 -18.41 -12.59 -5.50
C GLN A 4 -16.91 -12.69 -5.80
N ARG A 5 -16.50 -12.47 -7.05
CA ARG A 5 -15.08 -12.45 -7.43
C ARG A 5 -14.30 -11.34 -6.73
N LEU A 6 -14.88 -10.15 -6.59
CA LEU A 6 -14.25 -9.04 -5.86
C LEU A 6 -14.02 -9.42 -4.39
N VAL A 7 -15.03 -9.95 -3.70
CA VAL A 7 -14.92 -10.37 -2.29
C VAL A 7 -13.86 -11.46 -2.12
N GLN A 8 -13.88 -12.49 -2.97
CA GLN A 8 -12.89 -13.57 -2.94
C GLN A 8 -11.46 -13.06 -3.17
N THR A 9 -11.29 -12.11 -4.08
CA THR A 9 -9.98 -11.52 -4.39
C THR A 9 -9.48 -10.66 -3.22
N ALA A 10 -10.36 -9.86 -2.62
CA ALA A 10 -10.03 -9.03 -1.45
C ALA A 10 -9.61 -9.91 -0.25
N GLN A 11 -10.36 -10.99 0.03
CA GLN A 11 -10.00 -11.97 1.07
C GLN A 11 -8.67 -12.67 0.78
N ALA A 12 -8.41 -13.06 -0.47
CA ALA A 12 -7.15 -13.70 -0.85
C ALA A 12 -5.94 -12.77 -0.66
N LEU A 13 -6.11 -11.47 -0.93
CA LEU A 13 -5.07 -10.46 -0.71
C LEU A 13 -4.72 -10.29 0.78
N VAL A 14 -5.66 -10.57 1.68
CA VAL A 14 -5.42 -10.55 3.13
C VAL A 14 -5.45 -11.94 3.77
N ALA A 15 -5.16 -13.00 3.00
CA ALA A 15 -5.09 -14.37 3.55
C ALA A 15 -4.03 -14.50 4.65
N GLU A 16 -4.30 -15.26 5.72
CA GLU A 16 -3.47 -15.37 6.94
C GLU A 16 -1.95 -15.40 6.68
N GLY A 17 -1.19 -14.61 7.45
CA GLY A 17 0.27 -14.56 7.37
C GLY A 17 0.85 -13.83 6.15
N LYS A 18 0.02 -13.44 5.18
CA LYS A 18 0.47 -12.77 3.95
C LYS A 18 0.29 -11.25 3.96
N GLY A 19 0.84 -10.57 2.96
CA GLY A 19 0.57 -9.18 2.67
C GLY A 19 0.99 -8.81 1.25
N ILE A 20 1.09 -7.53 0.99
CA ILE A 20 1.32 -7.00 -0.36
C ILE A 20 2.71 -6.38 -0.45
N LEU A 21 3.45 -6.74 -1.49
CA LEU A 21 4.64 -5.99 -1.91
C LEU A 21 4.21 -4.82 -2.80
N ALA A 22 4.49 -3.60 -2.38
CA ALA A 22 4.30 -2.40 -3.20
C ALA A 22 5.57 -2.14 -4.04
N ALA A 23 5.60 -2.65 -5.27
CA ALA A 23 6.68 -2.50 -6.25
C ALA A 23 6.29 -1.58 -7.42
N ASP A 24 5.38 -0.65 -7.14
CA ASP A 24 4.74 0.26 -8.09
C ASP A 24 5.43 1.63 -8.19
N GLU A 25 6.74 1.69 -7.88
CA GLU A 25 7.49 2.92 -7.99
C GLU A 25 7.52 3.41 -9.45
N SER A 26 7.05 4.64 -9.66
CA SER A 26 7.22 5.36 -10.92
C SER A 26 8.70 5.50 -11.29
N SER A 27 8.99 5.80 -12.56
CA SER A 27 10.36 5.93 -13.06
C SER A 27 11.21 6.91 -12.24
N GLY A 28 10.64 8.04 -11.80
CA GLY A 28 11.35 8.98 -10.93
C GLY A 28 11.55 8.46 -9.50
N THR A 29 10.62 7.66 -8.97
CA THR A 29 10.73 7.10 -7.62
C THR A 29 11.73 5.96 -7.55
N ILE A 30 11.72 5.04 -8.51
CA ILE A 30 12.71 3.96 -8.59
C ILE A 30 14.10 4.50 -8.89
N LYS A 31 14.22 5.57 -9.70
CA LYS A 31 15.50 6.27 -9.90
C LYS A 31 16.10 6.72 -8.57
N ARG A 32 15.34 7.40 -7.71
CA ARG A 32 15.84 7.82 -6.38
C ARG A 32 16.31 6.64 -5.52
N ARG A 33 15.66 5.47 -5.64
CA ARG A 33 16.11 4.25 -4.95
C ARG A 33 17.43 3.75 -5.52
N PHE A 34 17.56 3.67 -6.83
CA PHE A 34 18.79 3.22 -7.49
C PHE A 34 19.96 4.20 -7.28
N ASP A 35 19.69 5.50 -7.24
CA ASP A 35 20.70 6.52 -6.91
C ASP A 35 21.33 6.25 -5.53
N SER A 36 20.56 5.76 -4.55
CA SER A 36 21.07 5.43 -3.20
C SER A 36 22.09 4.28 -3.16
N ILE A 37 22.11 3.45 -4.21
CA ILE A 37 23.07 2.34 -4.38
C ILE A 37 24.00 2.59 -5.58
N ASN A 38 24.03 3.81 -6.11
CA ASN A 38 24.83 4.22 -7.28
C ASN A 38 24.55 3.37 -8.55
N VAL A 39 23.28 3.02 -8.78
CA VAL A 39 22.84 2.28 -9.97
C VAL A 39 22.10 3.20 -10.92
N GLU A 40 22.36 3.06 -12.21
CA GLU A 40 21.61 3.80 -13.24
C GLU A 40 20.21 3.20 -13.42
N SER A 41 19.18 4.06 -13.48
CA SER A 41 17.80 3.67 -13.75
C SER A 41 17.54 3.48 -15.23
N THR A 42 18.09 2.41 -15.80
CA THR A 42 17.75 1.89 -17.13
C THR A 42 16.54 0.97 -17.06
N GLU A 43 15.87 0.72 -18.19
CA GLU A 43 14.77 -0.24 -18.27
C GLU A 43 15.22 -1.64 -17.82
N ASP A 44 16.39 -2.10 -18.26
CA ASP A 44 16.95 -3.40 -17.88
C ASP A 44 17.22 -3.52 -16.39
N ASN A 45 17.76 -2.47 -15.75
CA ASN A 45 18.00 -2.51 -14.30
C ASN A 45 16.68 -2.51 -13.52
N ARG A 46 15.67 -1.77 -13.99
CA ARG A 46 14.33 -1.83 -13.41
C ARG A 46 13.74 -3.23 -13.55
N ARG A 47 13.79 -3.83 -14.75
CA ARG A 47 13.34 -5.21 -15.00
C ARG A 47 14.08 -6.20 -14.10
N ASN A 48 15.42 -6.20 -14.10
CA ASN A 48 16.25 -7.13 -13.32
C ASN A 48 15.91 -7.09 -11.83
N TYR A 49 15.78 -5.88 -11.26
CA TYR A 49 15.45 -5.74 -9.85
C TYR A 49 14.04 -6.25 -9.52
N ARG A 50 13.04 -5.93 -10.35
CA ARG A 50 11.66 -6.43 -10.17
C ARG A 50 11.60 -7.95 -10.34
N GLU A 51 12.27 -8.47 -11.35
CA GLU A 51 12.35 -9.91 -11.60
C GLU A 51 12.98 -10.67 -10.42
N MET A 52 14.06 -10.15 -9.83
CA MET A 52 14.68 -10.73 -8.64
C MET A 52 13.69 -10.85 -7.48
N LEU A 53 12.92 -9.78 -7.20
CA LEU A 53 11.89 -9.82 -6.17
C LEU A 53 10.80 -10.85 -6.50
N PHE A 54 10.31 -10.86 -7.75
CA PHE A 54 9.18 -11.71 -8.14
C PHE A 54 9.56 -13.18 -8.25
N ARG A 55 10.82 -13.52 -8.57
CA ARG A 55 11.31 -14.90 -8.66
C ARG A 55 11.91 -15.43 -7.36
N THR A 56 11.86 -14.67 -6.27
CA THR A 56 12.36 -15.14 -4.97
C THR A 56 11.54 -16.35 -4.50
N ALA A 57 12.19 -17.52 -4.45
CA ALA A 57 11.53 -18.77 -4.09
C ALA A 57 10.93 -18.73 -2.68
N GLY A 58 9.72 -19.28 -2.51
CA GLY A 58 9.01 -19.36 -1.22
C GLY A 58 8.41 -18.04 -0.73
N VAL A 59 8.61 -16.92 -1.44
CA VAL A 59 8.06 -15.62 -0.98
C VAL A 59 6.54 -15.58 -1.01
N ASN A 60 5.90 -16.43 -1.82
CA ASN A 60 4.44 -16.58 -1.90
C ASN A 60 3.81 -17.11 -0.59
N GLU A 61 4.60 -17.63 0.36
CA GLU A 61 4.16 -17.92 1.72
C GLU A 61 3.80 -16.66 2.51
N PHE A 62 4.39 -15.51 2.15
CA PHE A 62 4.25 -14.23 2.87
C PHE A 62 3.67 -13.12 1.99
N ILE A 63 3.69 -13.27 0.67
CA ILE A 63 3.17 -12.28 -0.27
C ILE A 63 1.95 -12.84 -0.99
N SER A 64 0.81 -12.19 -0.84
CA SER A 64 -0.46 -12.51 -1.50
C SER A 64 -0.65 -11.72 -2.79
N GLY A 65 -0.12 -10.49 -2.85
CA GLY A 65 -0.23 -9.63 -4.02
C GLY A 65 0.97 -8.71 -4.22
N VAL A 66 1.17 -8.26 -5.44
CA VAL A 66 2.23 -7.32 -5.80
C VAL A 66 1.63 -6.16 -6.59
N ILE A 67 1.84 -4.93 -6.13
CA ILE A 67 1.44 -3.73 -6.87
C ILE A 67 2.53 -3.39 -7.87
N LEU A 68 2.16 -3.28 -9.14
CA LEU A 68 3.05 -2.98 -10.25
C LEU A 68 2.85 -1.54 -10.74
N PHE A 69 3.88 -1.01 -11.39
CA PHE A 69 3.79 0.18 -12.22
C PHE A 69 3.44 -0.19 -13.67
N ASP A 70 2.94 0.77 -14.46
CA ASP A 70 2.51 0.54 -15.85
C ASP A 70 3.62 -0.07 -16.74
N GLU A 71 4.87 0.34 -16.53
CA GLU A 71 6.02 -0.26 -17.21
C GLU A 71 6.14 -1.76 -16.87
N THR A 72 6.06 -2.11 -15.59
CA THR A 72 6.36 -3.47 -15.11
C THR A 72 5.26 -4.47 -15.46
N ILE A 73 3.98 -4.07 -15.45
CA ILE A 73 2.89 -4.99 -15.85
C ILE A 73 2.98 -5.39 -17.33
N ARG A 74 3.66 -4.58 -18.15
CA ARG A 74 3.88 -4.81 -19.60
C ARG A 74 5.23 -5.45 -19.90
N GLN A 75 6.11 -5.59 -18.91
CA GLN A 75 7.45 -6.15 -19.09
C GLN A 75 7.44 -7.69 -19.13
N GLY A 76 8.34 -8.24 -19.93
CA GLY A 76 8.83 -9.62 -19.79
C GLY A 76 10.09 -9.67 -18.93
N GLY A 77 10.35 -10.81 -18.31
CA GLY A 77 11.63 -11.13 -17.66
C GLY A 77 12.77 -11.36 -18.66
N ALA A 78 13.96 -11.66 -18.14
CA ALA A 78 15.15 -11.95 -18.96
C ALA A 78 14.91 -13.11 -19.95
N ASP A 79 14.05 -14.05 -19.56
CA ASP A 79 13.65 -15.22 -20.34
C ASP A 79 12.43 -14.95 -21.26
N GLY A 80 11.93 -13.71 -21.29
CA GLY A 80 10.74 -13.33 -22.05
C GLY A 80 9.41 -13.67 -21.38
N THR A 81 9.40 -14.29 -20.20
CA THR A 81 8.17 -14.60 -19.47
C THR A 81 7.50 -13.31 -18.99
N PRO A 82 6.21 -13.05 -19.28
CA PRO A 82 5.52 -11.87 -18.77
C PRO A 82 5.61 -11.77 -17.24
N MET A 83 5.91 -10.60 -16.67
CA MET A 83 6.04 -10.42 -15.22
C MET A 83 4.77 -10.81 -14.47
N VAL A 84 3.60 -10.54 -15.05
CA VAL A 84 2.30 -10.99 -14.54
C VAL A 84 2.28 -12.51 -14.40
N LYS A 85 2.78 -13.25 -15.41
CA LYS A 85 2.83 -14.72 -15.38
C LYS A 85 3.78 -15.24 -14.29
N VAL A 86 4.94 -14.59 -14.11
CA VAL A 86 5.88 -14.91 -13.01
C VAL A 86 5.19 -14.84 -11.65
N LEU A 87 4.30 -13.87 -11.44
CA LEU A 87 3.52 -13.75 -10.19
C LEU A 87 2.41 -14.79 -10.10
N THR A 88 1.60 -14.95 -11.15
CA THR A 88 0.43 -15.84 -11.12
C THR A 88 0.81 -17.32 -11.02
N ASP A 89 1.92 -17.74 -11.61
CA ASP A 89 2.39 -19.15 -11.57
C ASP A 89 2.69 -19.65 -10.14
N GLN A 90 2.94 -18.73 -9.20
CA GLN A 90 3.19 -19.03 -7.79
C GLN A 90 2.03 -18.59 -6.86
N GLY A 91 0.90 -18.18 -7.45
CA GLY A 91 -0.31 -17.79 -6.71
C GLY A 91 -0.28 -16.39 -6.11
N ILE A 92 0.59 -15.49 -6.60
CA ILE A 92 0.62 -14.09 -6.20
C ILE A 92 -0.25 -13.28 -7.17
N ILE A 93 -1.18 -12.49 -6.62
CA ILE A 93 -2.13 -11.70 -7.40
C ILE A 93 -1.42 -10.42 -7.90
N PRO A 94 -1.37 -10.16 -9.22
CA PRO A 94 -0.86 -8.90 -9.74
C PRO A 94 -1.85 -7.77 -9.46
N GLY A 95 -1.35 -6.60 -9.06
CA GLY A 95 -2.12 -5.38 -8.96
C GLY A 95 -1.45 -4.22 -9.67
N ILE A 96 -2.17 -3.12 -9.86
CA ILE A 96 -1.70 -1.99 -10.67
C ILE A 96 -1.96 -0.65 -9.97
N LYS A 97 -0.93 0.20 -9.91
CA LYS A 97 -1.10 1.62 -9.56
C LYS A 97 -1.74 2.36 -10.73
N VAL A 98 -2.89 3.00 -10.51
CA VAL A 98 -3.64 3.65 -11.60
C VAL A 98 -3.72 5.17 -11.50
N ASP A 99 -3.43 5.75 -10.33
CA ASP A 99 -3.32 7.20 -10.18
C ASP A 99 -2.14 7.77 -10.98
N LYS A 100 -2.25 9.03 -11.40
CA LYS A 100 -1.24 9.77 -12.17
C LYS A 100 -0.40 10.72 -11.29
N GLY A 101 -0.46 10.54 -9.97
CA GLY A 101 0.27 11.34 -9.00
C GLY A 101 -0.53 12.54 -8.50
N THR A 102 0.10 13.27 -7.57
CA THR A 102 -0.48 14.41 -6.86
C THR A 102 -0.15 15.73 -7.55
N ILE A 103 -1.11 16.65 -7.54
CA ILE A 103 -0.95 18.05 -7.94
C ILE A 103 -1.37 18.96 -6.77
N SER A 104 -0.96 20.22 -6.81
CA SER A 104 -1.44 21.24 -5.85
C SER A 104 -2.95 21.43 -5.97
N LEU A 105 -3.64 21.45 -4.84
CA LEU A 105 -5.07 21.73 -4.77
C LEU A 105 -5.29 23.25 -4.90
N PRO A 106 -6.05 23.74 -5.91
CA PRO A 106 -6.27 25.18 -6.09
C PRO A 106 -6.92 25.83 -4.88
N GLU A 107 -6.47 27.02 -4.51
CA GLU A 107 -6.94 27.77 -3.33
C GLU A 107 -6.81 27.01 -2.00
N SER A 108 -5.92 25.99 -1.93
CA SER A 108 -5.56 25.33 -0.69
C SER A 108 -4.03 25.16 -0.58
N PRO A 109 -3.33 26.15 -0.01
CA PRO A 109 -1.87 26.13 0.12
C PRO A 109 -1.37 24.85 0.81
N ASP A 110 -0.28 24.29 0.29
CA ASP A 110 0.40 23.08 0.81
C ASP A 110 -0.43 21.78 0.83
N GLU A 111 -1.64 21.81 0.28
CA GLU A 111 -2.48 20.63 0.07
C GLU A 111 -2.39 20.10 -1.35
N LEU A 112 -2.59 18.79 -1.47
CA LEU A 112 -2.50 18.06 -2.72
C LEU A 112 -3.80 17.32 -3.03
N VAL A 113 -4.08 17.14 -4.31
CA VAL A 113 -5.11 16.23 -4.81
C VAL A 113 -4.52 15.32 -5.86
N THR A 114 -5.07 14.11 -5.97
CA THR A 114 -4.53 13.09 -6.87
C THR A 114 -5.29 13.07 -8.19
N GLU A 115 -4.56 13.02 -9.30
CA GLU A 115 -5.13 12.94 -10.65
C GLU A 115 -5.15 11.51 -11.21
N GLY A 116 -5.90 11.32 -12.29
CA GLY A 116 -5.89 10.07 -13.06
C GLY A 116 -7.25 9.47 -13.39
N LEU A 117 -8.35 10.15 -13.03
CA LEU A 117 -9.72 9.69 -13.29
C LEU A 117 -10.06 9.73 -14.79
N ASP A 118 -9.49 10.68 -15.53
CA ASP A 118 -9.71 10.79 -16.98
C ASP A 118 -9.13 9.59 -17.73
N GLY A 119 -10.00 8.92 -18.49
CA GLY A 119 -9.70 7.67 -19.20
C GLY A 119 -9.49 6.46 -18.29
N LEU A 120 -9.71 6.58 -16.98
CA LEU A 120 -9.46 5.50 -16.02
C LEU A 120 -10.27 4.24 -16.34
N ARG A 121 -11.54 4.38 -16.74
CA ARG A 121 -12.41 3.24 -17.06
C ARG A 121 -11.80 2.32 -18.12
N ASP A 122 -11.24 2.88 -19.19
CA ASP A 122 -10.70 2.08 -20.27
C ASP A 122 -9.33 1.49 -19.90
N ARG A 123 -8.50 2.24 -19.17
CA ARG A 123 -7.25 1.72 -18.58
C ARG A 123 -7.51 0.54 -17.64
N LEU A 124 -8.57 0.59 -16.81
CA LEU A 124 -8.92 -0.50 -15.89
C LEU A 124 -9.33 -1.77 -16.64
N LYS A 125 -10.07 -1.65 -17.75
CA LYS A 125 -10.39 -2.80 -18.60
C LYS A 125 -9.13 -3.43 -19.17
N GLU A 126 -8.24 -2.62 -19.72
CA GLU A 126 -6.94 -3.07 -20.24
C GLU A 126 -6.10 -3.76 -19.16
N TYR A 127 -5.99 -3.18 -17.96
CA TYR A 127 -5.23 -3.80 -16.88
C TYR A 127 -5.84 -5.12 -16.39
N ASN A 128 -7.17 -5.26 -16.41
CA ASN A 128 -7.83 -6.54 -16.15
C ASN A 128 -7.43 -7.59 -17.21
N GLU A 129 -7.46 -7.22 -18.50
CA GLU A 129 -7.03 -8.08 -19.61
C GLU A 129 -5.54 -8.48 -19.51
N LEU A 130 -4.69 -7.58 -19.00
CA LEU A 130 -3.29 -7.86 -18.71
C LEU A 130 -3.08 -8.75 -17.47
N GLY A 131 -4.14 -9.07 -16.71
CA GLY A 131 -4.09 -10.00 -15.59
C GLY A 131 -4.02 -9.35 -14.20
N ALA A 132 -4.27 -8.05 -14.07
CA ALA A 132 -4.44 -7.44 -12.76
C ALA A 132 -5.71 -7.98 -12.06
N GLY A 133 -5.61 -8.25 -10.76
CA GLY A 133 -6.75 -8.58 -9.89
C GLY A 133 -7.19 -7.44 -8.98
N PHE A 134 -6.33 -6.43 -8.79
CA PHE A 134 -6.61 -5.29 -7.92
C PHE A 134 -5.89 -4.02 -8.39
N THR A 135 -6.34 -2.88 -7.88
CA THR A 135 -5.82 -1.56 -8.22
C THR A 135 -5.43 -0.78 -6.98
N LYS A 136 -4.62 0.26 -7.14
CA LYS A 136 -4.21 1.15 -6.05
C LYS A 136 -4.29 2.60 -6.48
N TRP A 137 -4.81 3.44 -5.58
CA TRP A 137 -4.85 4.89 -5.73
C TRP A 137 -4.45 5.56 -4.41
N ARG A 138 -3.41 6.39 -4.46
CA ARG A 138 -2.85 7.10 -3.29
C ARG A 138 -3.31 8.54 -3.24
N ALA A 139 -4.00 8.92 -2.18
CA ALA A 139 -4.20 10.32 -1.76
C ALA A 139 -3.19 10.68 -0.66
N VAL A 140 -2.87 11.98 -0.54
CA VAL A 140 -1.90 12.51 0.42
C VAL A 140 -2.58 13.58 1.27
N ILE A 141 -2.58 13.37 2.59
CA ILE A 141 -3.15 14.27 3.58
C ILE A 141 -2.01 14.75 4.49
N SER A 142 -1.68 16.04 4.40
CA SER A 142 -0.61 16.66 5.20
C SER A 142 -1.13 17.13 6.55
N ILE A 143 -0.29 17.07 7.58
CA ILE A 143 -0.58 17.65 8.90
C ILE A 143 0.27 18.91 9.08
N SER A 144 -0.37 20.01 9.43
CA SER A 144 0.26 21.24 9.91
C SER A 144 -0.70 22.03 10.81
N ASP A 145 -0.35 23.26 11.16
CA ASP A 145 -1.25 24.18 11.87
C ASP A 145 -2.49 24.55 11.04
N ALA A 146 -2.42 24.45 9.71
CA ALA A 146 -3.51 24.83 8.79
C ALA A 146 -4.02 23.67 7.93
N THR A 147 -3.38 22.50 7.99
CA THR A 147 -3.73 21.32 7.18
C THR A 147 -3.97 20.08 8.05
N PRO A 148 -4.84 19.16 7.62
CA PRO A 148 -5.64 19.26 6.40
C PRO A 148 -6.86 20.19 6.55
N SER A 149 -7.31 20.76 5.44
CA SER A 149 -8.57 21.49 5.38
C SER A 149 -9.71 20.52 5.05
N SER A 150 -10.95 20.87 5.42
CA SER A 150 -12.12 20.07 5.03
C SER A 150 -12.27 19.97 3.50
N TYR A 151 -11.80 20.99 2.75
CA TYR A 151 -11.78 20.94 1.29
C TYR A 151 -10.75 19.91 0.77
N GLY A 152 -9.54 19.89 1.33
CA GLY A 152 -8.50 18.93 0.99
C GLY A 152 -8.92 17.48 1.27
N ILE A 153 -9.56 17.24 2.41
CA ILE A 153 -10.12 15.92 2.75
C ILE A 153 -11.23 15.54 1.75
N ALA A 154 -12.23 16.40 1.54
CA ALA A 154 -13.37 16.11 0.67
C ALA A 154 -12.94 15.84 -0.79
N ALA A 155 -12.01 16.64 -1.33
CA ALA A 155 -11.52 16.47 -2.69
C ALA A 155 -10.84 15.10 -2.90
N ASN A 156 -9.98 14.69 -1.96
CA ASN A 156 -9.29 13.40 -2.01
C ASN A 156 -10.24 12.22 -1.77
N ALA A 157 -11.13 12.32 -0.78
CA ALA A 157 -12.12 11.29 -0.48
C ALA A 157 -13.07 11.03 -1.67
N HIS A 158 -13.55 12.10 -2.31
CA HIS A 158 -14.38 11.99 -3.50
C HIS A 158 -13.63 11.29 -4.65
N ALA A 159 -12.36 11.65 -4.90
CA ALA A 159 -11.53 11.03 -5.94
C ALA A 159 -11.27 9.54 -5.66
N LEU A 160 -10.95 9.20 -4.40
CA LEU A 160 -10.76 7.82 -3.95
C LEU A 160 -12.01 6.96 -4.19
N ALA A 161 -13.19 7.48 -3.84
CA ALA A 161 -14.44 6.76 -4.05
C ALA A 161 -14.80 6.61 -5.53
N ARG A 162 -14.51 7.62 -6.37
CA ARG A 162 -14.68 7.54 -7.84
C ARG A 162 -13.79 6.45 -8.43
N PHE A 163 -12.53 6.43 -8.03
CA PHE A 163 -11.57 5.39 -8.41
C PHE A 163 -12.05 3.99 -7.99
N ALA A 164 -12.54 3.86 -6.75
CA ALA A 164 -12.97 2.58 -6.21
C ALA A 164 -14.17 2.01 -6.98
N ALA A 165 -15.19 2.83 -7.21
CA ALA A 165 -16.37 2.44 -8.00
C ALA A 165 -15.99 2.01 -9.43
N LEU A 166 -15.10 2.76 -10.09
CA LEU A 166 -14.61 2.41 -11.44
C LEU A 166 -13.82 1.10 -11.45
N SER A 167 -12.99 0.85 -10.42
CA SER A 167 -12.22 -0.39 -10.30
C SER A 167 -13.15 -1.60 -10.17
N GLN A 168 -14.18 -1.50 -9.30
CA GLN A 168 -15.16 -2.56 -9.12
C GLN A 168 -16.02 -2.79 -10.36
N GLU A 169 -16.39 -1.73 -11.09
CA GLU A 169 -17.05 -1.84 -12.40
C GLU A 169 -16.23 -2.71 -13.36
N ALA A 170 -14.91 -2.51 -13.38
CA ALA A 170 -13.95 -3.27 -14.17
C ALA A 170 -13.57 -4.64 -13.57
N GLY A 171 -14.16 -5.05 -12.44
CA GLY A 171 -13.88 -6.35 -11.80
C GLY A 171 -12.53 -6.42 -11.09
N LEU A 172 -11.99 -5.28 -10.65
CA LEU A 172 -10.73 -5.14 -9.92
C LEU A 172 -11.00 -4.66 -8.50
N VAL A 173 -10.37 -5.29 -7.50
CA VAL A 173 -10.46 -4.85 -6.09
C VAL A 173 -9.72 -3.51 -5.92
N PRO A 174 -10.36 -2.42 -5.47
CA PRO A 174 -9.65 -1.18 -5.19
C PRO A 174 -8.98 -1.21 -3.82
N ILE A 175 -7.70 -0.86 -3.78
CA ILE A 175 -6.98 -0.46 -2.58
C ILE A 175 -7.07 1.06 -2.46
N VAL A 176 -7.85 1.51 -1.48
CA VAL A 176 -8.11 2.91 -1.17
C VAL A 176 -7.04 3.39 -0.19
N GLU A 177 -6.13 4.27 -0.63
CA GLU A 177 -4.96 4.72 0.16
C GLU A 177 -5.06 6.21 0.52
N PRO A 178 -5.77 6.59 1.61
CA PRO A 178 -5.71 7.93 2.18
C PRO A 178 -4.50 8.01 3.13
N GLU A 179 -3.33 8.39 2.63
CA GLU A 179 -2.12 8.49 3.44
C GLU A 179 -2.08 9.81 4.21
N VAL A 180 -2.26 9.74 5.52
CA VAL A 180 -1.92 10.85 6.43
C VAL A 180 -0.41 10.82 6.67
N LEU A 181 0.27 11.89 6.26
CA LEU A 181 1.73 11.97 6.29
C LEU A 181 2.28 12.07 7.71
N ARG A 182 3.45 11.45 7.92
CA ARG A 182 4.21 11.52 9.18
C ARG A 182 4.96 12.85 9.37
N ASP A 183 5.06 13.68 8.34
CA ASP A 183 5.89 14.88 8.35
C ASP A 183 5.43 15.87 9.43
N GLY A 184 6.39 16.47 10.13
CA GLY A 184 6.14 17.41 11.24
C GLY A 184 6.46 16.87 12.63
N ASP A 185 6.21 17.68 13.64
CA ASP A 185 6.49 17.44 15.07
C ASP A 185 5.23 17.20 15.92
N HIS A 186 4.09 16.99 15.26
CA HIS A 186 2.81 16.72 15.88
C HIS A 186 2.83 15.45 16.76
N ASP A 187 2.02 15.43 17.80
CA ASP A 187 1.86 14.24 18.65
C ASP A 187 0.91 13.21 18.00
N ILE A 188 0.78 12.06 18.66
CA ILE A 188 -0.09 10.98 18.16
C ILE A 188 -1.57 11.35 18.25
N ASP A 189 -1.96 12.22 19.18
CA ASP A 189 -3.34 12.71 19.31
C ASP A 189 -3.75 13.52 18.09
N ARG A 190 -2.87 14.41 17.60
CA ARG A 190 -3.13 15.16 16.38
C ARG A 190 -3.22 14.26 15.15
N CYS A 191 -2.36 13.25 15.03
CA CYS A 191 -2.45 12.27 13.94
C CYS A 191 -3.77 11.46 14.02
N PHE A 192 -4.20 11.11 15.23
CA PHE A 192 -5.45 10.42 15.48
C PHE A 192 -6.65 11.25 14.99
N GLU A 193 -6.73 12.54 15.37
CA GLU A 193 -7.80 13.44 14.95
C GLU A 193 -7.90 13.54 13.42
N VAL A 194 -6.76 13.78 12.77
CA VAL A 194 -6.70 13.92 11.31
C VAL A 194 -7.08 12.61 10.61
N THR A 195 -6.61 11.48 11.13
CA THR A 195 -6.96 10.16 10.59
C THR A 195 -8.45 9.87 10.76
N GLU A 196 -9.03 10.20 11.92
CA GLU A 196 -10.45 10.02 12.19
C GLU A 196 -11.31 10.87 11.23
N GLU A 197 -10.99 12.15 11.07
CA GLU A 197 -11.71 13.05 10.15
C GLU A 197 -11.60 12.57 8.70
N THR A 198 -10.39 12.20 8.27
CA THR A 198 -10.13 11.71 6.91
C THR A 198 -10.91 10.44 6.61
N LEU A 199 -10.89 9.46 7.51
CA LEU A 199 -11.57 8.18 7.30
C LEU A 199 -13.09 8.33 7.32
N ARG A 200 -13.64 9.23 8.14
CA ARG A 200 -15.09 9.52 8.13
C ARG A 200 -15.55 10.00 6.76
N GLU A 201 -14.87 10.99 6.19
CA GLU A 201 -15.20 11.51 4.86
C GLU A 201 -14.96 10.47 3.75
N VAL A 202 -13.86 9.71 3.82
CA VAL A 202 -13.59 8.62 2.86
C VAL A 202 -14.73 7.59 2.85
N PHE A 203 -15.16 7.09 4.00
CA PHE A 203 -16.24 6.10 4.05
C PHE A 203 -17.61 6.67 3.69
N ASP A 204 -17.88 7.94 3.97
CA ASP A 204 -19.08 8.62 3.50
C ASP A 204 -19.10 8.70 1.96
N GLN A 205 -18.01 9.14 1.34
CA GLN A 205 -17.88 9.19 -0.12
C GLN A 205 -17.95 7.80 -0.78
N LEU A 206 -17.33 6.78 -0.18
CA LEU A 206 -17.42 5.39 -0.65
C LEU A 206 -18.89 4.90 -0.64
N ALA A 207 -19.65 5.23 0.41
CA ALA A 207 -21.05 4.88 0.53
C ALA A 207 -21.92 5.63 -0.51
N GLN A 208 -21.73 6.95 -0.66
CA GLN A 208 -22.46 7.76 -1.65
C GLN A 208 -22.26 7.23 -3.08
N GLN A 209 -21.05 6.75 -3.38
CA GLN A 209 -20.68 6.22 -4.69
C GLN A 209 -20.90 4.71 -4.83
N LYS A 210 -21.56 4.09 -3.84
CA LYS A 210 -22.03 2.69 -3.85
C LYS A 210 -20.91 1.67 -4.02
N VAL A 211 -19.76 1.94 -3.41
CA VAL A 211 -18.64 0.99 -3.39
C VAL A 211 -19.00 -0.20 -2.51
N LEU A 212 -18.79 -1.41 -3.02
CA LEU A 212 -18.94 -2.66 -2.26
C LEU A 212 -17.76 -2.78 -1.27
N LEU A 213 -18.01 -2.61 0.03
CA LEU A 213 -16.94 -2.58 1.04
C LEU A 213 -16.24 -3.94 1.21
N GLU A 214 -16.99 -5.03 1.06
CA GLU A 214 -16.49 -6.42 1.09
C GLU A 214 -15.51 -6.72 -0.04
N GLY A 215 -15.54 -5.93 -1.12
CA GLY A 215 -14.74 -6.08 -2.33
C GLY A 215 -13.68 -4.99 -2.49
N MET A 216 -13.20 -4.39 -1.41
CA MET A 216 -12.10 -3.41 -1.39
C MET A 216 -11.13 -3.68 -0.23
N LEU A 217 -9.99 -2.99 -0.23
CA LEU A 217 -9.10 -2.91 0.93
C LEU A 217 -8.79 -1.46 1.27
N LEU A 218 -8.54 -1.17 2.54
CA LEU A 218 -8.03 0.12 2.99
C LEU A 218 -6.50 0.04 3.13
N LYS A 219 -5.78 1.05 2.67
CA LYS A 219 -4.33 1.23 2.87
C LYS A 219 -4.05 2.57 3.55
N PRO A 220 -4.25 2.67 4.87
CA PRO A 220 -4.00 3.89 5.60
C PRO A 220 -2.55 3.92 6.11
N SER A 221 -2.11 5.07 6.59
CA SER A 221 -1.01 5.14 7.56
C SER A 221 -1.47 4.55 8.91
N MET A 222 -0.49 4.14 9.73
CA MET A 222 -0.74 3.89 11.15
C MET A 222 -0.94 5.25 11.85
N VAL A 223 -1.68 5.29 12.96
CA VAL A 223 -1.75 6.48 13.80
C VAL A 223 -0.46 6.59 14.60
N ILE A 224 0.39 7.55 14.26
CA ILE A 224 1.76 7.70 14.80
C ILE A 224 2.05 9.15 15.16
N SER A 225 3.04 9.37 16.02
CA SER A 225 3.60 10.72 16.20
C SER A 225 4.38 11.17 14.96
N GLY A 226 4.42 12.48 14.76
CA GLY A 226 5.18 13.14 13.73
C GLY A 226 6.66 12.75 13.74
N GLY A 227 7.26 12.81 12.57
CA GLY A 227 8.60 12.30 12.33
C GLY A 227 9.72 13.01 13.07
N SER A 228 9.51 14.29 13.39
CA SER A 228 10.42 15.11 14.21
C SER A 228 9.87 15.37 15.62
N ALA A 229 8.81 14.68 16.03
CA ALA A 229 8.25 14.84 17.37
C ALA A 229 9.27 14.44 18.45
N ALA A 230 9.41 15.27 19.48
CA ALA A 230 10.40 15.05 20.55
C ALA A 230 10.10 13.79 21.39
N LYS A 231 8.83 13.41 21.50
CA LYS A 231 8.36 12.21 22.19
C LYS A 231 7.49 11.42 21.23
N ARG A 232 8.10 10.41 20.59
CA ARG A 232 7.38 9.53 19.69
C ARG A 232 6.71 8.40 20.46
N ALA A 233 5.46 8.13 20.09
CA ALA A 233 4.70 6.99 20.59
C ALA A 233 5.44 5.67 20.33
N ASP A 234 5.35 4.77 21.30
CA ASP A 234 5.90 3.42 21.16
C ASP A 234 4.93 2.51 20.37
N PRO A 235 5.34 1.28 19.99
CA PRO A 235 4.49 0.39 19.22
C PRO A 235 3.14 0.04 19.87
N GLN A 236 3.08 -0.01 21.20
CA GLN A 236 1.83 -0.33 21.90
C GLN A 236 0.87 0.85 21.84
N GLU A 237 1.35 2.06 22.09
CA GLU A 237 0.54 3.27 21.95
C GLU A 237 0.05 3.46 20.50
N VAL A 238 0.91 3.24 19.50
CA VAL A 238 0.53 3.23 18.08
C VAL A 238 -0.59 2.23 17.80
N ALA A 239 -0.48 1.02 18.33
CA ALA A 239 -1.50 -0.02 18.17
C ALA A 239 -2.82 0.40 18.82
N GLU A 240 -2.79 0.91 20.04
CA GLU A 240 -3.98 1.36 20.77
C GLU A 240 -4.72 2.46 20.03
N ARG A 241 -4.00 3.51 19.64
CA ARG A 241 -4.58 4.67 18.95
C ARG A 241 -5.11 4.32 17.57
N THR A 242 -4.42 3.45 16.84
CA THR A 242 -4.89 3.00 15.52
C THR A 242 -6.17 2.15 15.63
N ILE A 243 -6.21 1.18 16.54
CA ILE A 243 -7.40 0.32 16.74
C ILE A 243 -8.58 1.16 17.25
N GLU A 244 -8.34 2.11 18.14
CA GLU A 244 -9.38 3.03 18.60
C GLU A 244 -9.94 3.86 17.43
N CYS A 245 -9.09 4.42 16.57
CA CYS A 245 -9.52 5.20 15.41
C CYS A 245 -10.38 4.35 14.46
N PHE A 246 -9.97 3.10 14.19
CA PHE A 246 -10.73 2.21 13.32
C PHE A 246 -12.07 1.82 13.90
N LYS A 247 -12.16 1.56 15.21
CA LYS A 247 -13.46 1.31 15.88
C LYS A 247 -14.45 2.47 15.71
N ARG A 248 -13.98 3.69 15.50
CA ARG A 248 -14.82 4.88 15.31
C ARG A 248 -15.19 5.16 13.85
N THR A 249 -14.47 4.59 12.88
CA THR A 249 -14.51 5.04 11.48
C THR A 249 -14.60 3.93 10.44
N LEU A 250 -14.06 2.74 10.70
CA LEU A 250 -13.94 1.66 9.73
C LEU A 250 -15.15 0.72 9.83
N PRO A 251 -15.94 0.51 8.76
CA PRO A 251 -17.03 -0.46 8.78
C PRO A 251 -16.52 -1.90 8.87
N ALA A 252 -17.22 -2.76 9.63
CA ALA A 252 -16.88 -4.18 9.80
C ALA A 252 -16.96 -5.02 8.51
N SER A 253 -17.60 -4.52 7.46
CA SER A 253 -17.71 -5.20 6.16
C SER A 253 -16.44 -5.12 5.31
N VAL A 254 -15.52 -4.19 5.60
CA VAL A 254 -14.22 -4.17 4.92
C VAL A 254 -13.44 -5.42 5.32
N PRO A 255 -12.90 -6.23 4.39
CA PRO A 255 -12.27 -7.50 4.76
C PRO A 255 -10.90 -7.32 5.42
N GLY A 256 -10.18 -6.24 5.10
CA GLY A 256 -8.89 -5.98 5.72
C GLY A 256 -8.26 -4.64 5.41
N VAL A 257 -7.25 -4.33 6.21
CA VAL A 257 -6.41 -3.15 6.16
C VAL A 257 -4.98 -3.59 5.82
N VAL A 258 -4.38 -2.97 4.79
CA VAL A 258 -3.02 -3.28 4.35
C VAL A 258 -2.14 -2.04 4.53
N PHE A 259 -1.55 -1.87 5.70
CA PHE A 259 -0.83 -0.65 6.08
C PHE A 259 0.31 -0.29 5.12
N LEU A 260 0.46 1.00 4.83
CA LEU A 260 1.68 1.54 4.21
C LEU A 260 2.81 1.67 5.25
N SER A 261 4.07 1.62 4.79
CA SER A 261 5.22 1.76 5.69
C SER A 261 5.58 3.21 6.03
N GLY A 262 5.03 4.19 5.31
CA GLY A 262 5.04 5.61 5.68
C GLY A 262 6.41 6.29 5.82
N GLY A 263 7.50 5.64 5.41
CA GLY A 263 8.86 6.15 5.64
C GLY A 263 9.43 5.85 7.03
N GLU A 264 8.72 5.07 7.85
CA GLU A 264 9.27 4.52 9.09
C GLU A 264 10.47 3.59 8.83
N PRO A 265 11.43 3.52 9.76
CA PRO A 265 12.46 2.49 9.73
C PRO A 265 11.86 1.07 9.71
N ASP A 266 12.54 0.15 9.02
CA ASP A 266 12.06 -1.23 8.79
C ASP A 266 11.68 -1.96 10.10
N ASP A 267 12.49 -1.80 11.16
CA ASP A 267 12.21 -2.45 12.45
C ASP A 267 11.07 -1.78 13.20
N SER A 268 10.95 -0.44 13.10
CA SER A 268 9.86 0.35 13.71
C SER A 268 8.51 -0.09 13.15
N VAL A 269 8.36 -0.11 11.81
CA VAL A 269 7.09 -0.47 11.19
C VAL A 269 6.72 -1.95 11.42
N THR A 270 7.72 -2.83 11.52
CA THR A 270 7.51 -4.25 11.82
C THR A 270 7.02 -4.42 13.26
N ALA A 271 7.63 -3.71 14.22
CA ALA A 271 7.21 -3.73 15.63
C ALA A 271 5.79 -3.15 15.79
N ASN A 272 5.47 -2.06 15.09
CA ASN A 272 4.12 -1.48 15.11
C ASN A 272 3.08 -2.45 14.54
N LEU A 273 3.36 -3.09 13.40
CA LEU A 273 2.47 -4.10 12.81
C LEU A 273 2.23 -5.30 13.75
N ASN A 274 3.27 -5.70 14.48
CA ASN A 274 3.20 -6.77 15.47
C ASN A 274 2.28 -6.40 16.64
N ALA A 275 2.50 -5.23 17.25
CA ALA A 275 1.68 -4.72 18.33
C ALA A 275 0.22 -4.50 17.89
N LEU A 276 0.01 -4.01 16.66
CA LEU A 276 -1.32 -3.86 16.06
C LEU A 276 -2.09 -5.18 16.01
N ASN A 277 -1.45 -6.26 15.56
CA ASN A 277 -2.09 -7.56 15.47
C ASN A 277 -2.37 -8.17 16.85
N GLN A 278 -1.46 -8.00 17.83
CA GLN A 278 -1.72 -8.38 19.22
C GLN A 278 -2.91 -7.63 19.80
N LYS A 279 -2.95 -6.30 19.62
CA LYS A 279 -4.06 -5.47 20.10
C LYS A 279 -5.38 -5.78 19.39
N ALA A 280 -5.34 -6.08 18.10
CA ALA A 280 -6.51 -6.45 17.31
C ALA A 280 -7.15 -7.75 17.82
N GLU A 281 -6.33 -8.75 18.15
CA GLU A 281 -6.79 -10.01 18.75
C GLU A 281 -7.47 -9.75 20.10
N ASP A 282 -6.81 -9.02 21.01
CA ASP A 282 -7.37 -8.63 22.31
C ASP A 282 -8.69 -7.86 22.17
N ALA A 283 -8.77 -7.00 21.16
CA ALA A 283 -9.93 -6.18 20.86
C ALA A 283 -11.03 -6.90 20.07
N LYS A 284 -10.78 -8.14 19.60
CA LYS A 284 -11.62 -8.88 18.65
C LYS A 284 -12.00 -8.04 17.43
N ALA A 285 -11.01 -7.36 16.85
CA ALA A 285 -11.22 -6.53 15.67
C ALA A 285 -11.72 -7.39 14.51
N PRO A 286 -12.74 -6.94 13.74
CA PRO A 286 -13.35 -7.76 12.70
C PRO A 286 -12.57 -7.75 11.37
N TRP A 287 -11.44 -7.04 11.30
CA TRP A 287 -10.67 -6.83 10.08
C TRP A 287 -9.34 -7.57 10.15
N GLU A 288 -8.90 -8.09 9.00
CA GLU A 288 -7.50 -8.52 8.85
C GLU A 288 -6.56 -7.31 8.84
N LEU A 289 -5.53 -7.32 9.68
CA LEU A 289 -4.52 -6.25 9.73
C LEU A 289 -3.19 -6.72 9.14
N SER A 290 -2.93 -6.33 7.90
CA SER A 290 -1.78 -6.77 7.11
C SER A 290 -0.97 -5.57 6.61
N PHE A 291 -0.04 -5.81 5.68
CA PHE A 291 0.92 -4.85 5.16
C PHE A 291 0.78 -4.68 3.65
N SER A 292 1.02 -3.47 3.17
CA SER A 292 1.29 -3.16 1.76
C SER A 292 2.55 -2.30 1.69
N PHE A 293 3.69 -2.97 1.81
CA PHE A 293 4.98 -2.33 2.07
C PHE A 293 5.83 -2.21 0.80
N GLY A 294 6.39 -1.01 0.62
CA GLY A 294 7.35 -0.73 -0.43
C GLY A 294 8.75 -0.72 0.14
N ARG A 295 9.17 0.42 0.71
CA ARG A 295 10.53 0.62 1.23
C ARG A 295 10.95 -0.44 2.27
N SER A 296 10.07 -0.78 3.21
CA SER A 296 10.41 -1.70 4.32
C SER A 296 10.56 -3.17 3.94
N LEU A 297 10.08 -3.57 2.75
CA LEU A 297 10.37 -4.89 2.17
C LEU A 297 11.55 -4.85 1.20
N GLN A 298 11.92 -3.66 0.73
CA GLN A 298 12.85 -3.50 -0.38
C GLN A 298 14.20 -2.87 0.01
N GLY A 299 14.33 -2.23 1.17
CA GLY A 299 15.57 -1.57 1.59
C GLY A 299 16.75 -2.55 1.65
N ALA A 300 16.59 -3.64 2.42
CA ALA A 300 17.59 -4.70 2.53
C ALA A 300 17.95 -5.38 1.19
N PRO A 301 16.99 -5.88 0.38
CA PRO A 301 17.34 -6.51 -0.90
C PRO A 301 17.91 -5.53 -1.93
N LEU A 302 17.50 -4.26 -1.94
CA LEU A 302 18.11 -3.25 -2.81
C LEU A 302 19.58 -3.02 -2.45
N ALA A 303 19.89 -2.89 -1.16
CA ALA A 303 21.26 -2.74 -0.67
C ALA A 303 22.12 -3.98 -0.95
N ALA A 304 21.56 -5.18 -0.78
CA ALA A 304 22.24 -6.43 -1.09
C ALA A 304 22.51 -6.59 -2.60
N TRP A 305 21.54 -6.23 -3.44
CA TRP A 305 21.67 -6.32 -4.90
C TRP A 305 22.76 -5.38 -5.43
N ALA A 306 22.76 -4.12 -5.00
CA ALA A 306 23.74 -3.10 -5.41
C ALA A 306 23.93 -2.96 -6.95
N GLY A 307 22.92 -3.34 -7.74
CA GLY A 307 22.97 -3.31 -9.21
C GLY A 307 23.79 -4.42 -9.86
N LYS A 308 24.24 -5.41 -9.09
CA LYS A 308 25.18 -6.44 -9.53
C LYS A 308 24.49 -7.77 -9.73
N ALA A 309 24.65 -8.37 -10.91
CA ALA A 309 24.00 -9.63 -11.25
C ALA A 309 24.46 -10.79 -10.34
N GLU A 310 25.74 -10.79 -9.95
CA GLU A 310 26.33 -11.74 -9.02
C GLU A 310 25.71 -11.70 -7.61
N ASN A 311 25.03 -10.61 -7.24
CA ASN A 311 24.39 -10.44 -5.94
C ASN A 311 22.91 -10.84 -5.92
N THR A 312 22.37 -11.37 -7.03
CA THR A 312 20.93 -11.67 -7.17
C THR A 312 20.44 -12.63 -6.08
N GLU A 313 21.20 -13.68 -5.75
CA GLU A 313 20.83 -14.65 -4.71
C GLU A 313 20.84 -14.03 -3.32
N ALA A 314 21.84 -13.19 -3.01
CA ALA A 314 21.91 -12.48 -1.73
C ALA A 314 20.75 -11.50 -1.56
N ALA A 315 20.38 -10.80 -2.64
CA ALA A 315 19.22 -9.91 -2.64
C ALA A 315 17.89 -10.67 -2.47
N ALA A 316 17.72 -11.80 -3.15
CA ALA A 316 16.54 -12.65 -3.00
C ALA A 316 16.41 -13.18 -1.57
N LEU A 317 17.52 -13.62 -0.95
CA LEU A 317 17.54 -14.06 0.45
C LEU A 317 17.18 -12.91 1.42
N ALA A 318 17.68 -11.71 1.17
CA ALA A 318 17.34 -10.53 1.98
C ALA A 318 15.85 -10.19 1.86
N PHE A 319 15.26 -10.26 0.66
CA PHE A 319 13.83 -10.05 0.45
C PHE A 319 13.00 -11.13 1.15
N TYR A 320 13.34 -12.41 0.98
CA TYR A 320 12.68 -13.52 1.67
C TYR A 320 12.69 -13.33 3.18
N THR A 321 13.84 -12.95 3.75
CA THR A 321 13.99 -12.73 5.19
C THR A 321 13.10 -11.58 5.68
N ARG A 322 13.04 -10.46 4.95
CA ARG A 322 12.15 -9.35 5.29
C ARG A 322 10.67 -9.73 5.17
N ALA A 323 10.30 -10.46 4.12
CA ALA A 323 8.93 -10.93 3.92
C ALA A 323 8.50 -11.88 5.05
N LYS A 324 9.37 -12.80 5.47
CA LYS A 324 9.15 -13.71 6.60
C LYS A 324 8.95 -12.99 7.93
N LEU A 325 9.83 -12.03 8.26
CA LEU A 325 9.71 -11.23 9.48
C LEU A 325 8.42 -10.40 9.48
N THR A 326 8.07 -9.80 8.34
CA THR A 326 6.82 -9.04 8.21
C THR A 326 5.59 -9.93 8.33
N GLY A 327 5.64 -11.14 7.77
CA GLY A 327 4.60 -12.16 7.93
C GLY A 327 4.44 -12.62 9.38
N ALA A 328 5.53 -12.71 10.16
CA ALA A 328 5.48 -12.97 11.59
C ALA A 328 4.84 -11.82 12.38
N ALA A 329 5.16 -10.56 12.03
CA ALA A 329 4.54 -9.39 12.64
C ALA A 329 3.04 -9.32 12.34
N ARG A 330 2.64 -9.68 11.11
CA ARG A 330 1.23 -9.82 10.75
C ARG A 330 0.48 -10.90 11.55
N LYS A 331 1.19 -11.82 12.21
CA LYS A 331 0.62 -12.82 13.14
C LYS A 331 0.72 -12.41 14.61
N GLY A 332 1.26 -11.22 14.92
CA GLY A 332 1.54 -10.80 16.28
C GLY A 332 2.64 -11.61 16.98
N ALA A 333 3.56 -12.22 16.21
CA ALA A 333 4.57 -13.16 16.68
C ALA A 333 6.02 -12.81 16.25
N ALA A 334 6.28 -11.54 15.91
CA ALA A 334 7.63 -11.03 15.62
C ALA A 334 8.35 -10.52 16.87
#